data_AF-A0A318SKC0-F1
#
_entry.id   AF-A0A318SKC0-F1
#
_cell.length_a   1.000
_cell.length_b   1.000
_cell.length_c   1.000
_cell.angle_alpha   90.00
_cell.angle_beta   90.00
_cell.angle_gamma   90.00
#
_symmetry.space_group_name_H-M   'P 1'
#
loop_
_entity.id
_entity.type
_entity.pdbx_description
1 polymer ?
#
loop_
_entity_poly.entity_id
_entity_poly.type
_entity_poly.pdbx_seq_one_letter_code
_entity_poly.pdbx_strand_id
1 'polypeptide(L)'
;MPGQPNSVELRMLEEIRGMATLIDNLQQRAYGIEGLEAQYADAVALELQRQARLNGDVRAGGADDFRRRSDRIMRRIDRHYRDYPETSARLPRGGDAQVPSDVLKTAMNMLFKVETIVSLPADVSEGDQLQIGKILLDLAKNLPVRPAVIDAARAAQNDPQKLIGELQALVQRDRSVWTLGRN
;
A
#
# COMPACT_ATOMS: atom_id res chain seq x y z
N MET A 1 14.97 -0.67 33.47
CA MET A 1 15.01 -1.86 32.59
C MET A 1 13.70 -1.92 31.84
N PRO A 2 13.66 -1.97 30.49
CA PRO A 2 12.41 -2.20 29.80
C PRO A 2 12.02 -3.66 30.02
N GLY A 3 10.87 -3.89 30.65
CA GLY A 3 10.35 -5.23 30.92
C GLY A 3 10.08 -5.97 29.62
N GLN A 4 10.48 -7.24 29.55
CA GLN A 4 10.14 -8.11 28.43
C GLN A 4 8.61 -8.07 28.18
N PRO A 5 8.16 -7.97 26.92
CA PRO A 5 6.74 -7.99 26.62
C PRO A 5 6.13 -9.29 27.13
N ASN A 6 5.05 -9.19 27.91
CA ASN A 6 4.33 -10.36 28.40
C ASN A 6 3.69 -11.12 27.21
N SER A 7 3.32 -12.39 27.41
CA SER A 7 2.74 -13.25 26.35
C SER A 7 1.47 -12.67 25.71
N VAL A 8 0.73 -11.82 26.43
CA VAL A 8 -0.46 -11.13 25.95
C VAL A 8 -0.09 -10.01 24.97
N GLU A 9 0.93 -9.21 25.30
CA GLU A 9 1.46 -8.14 24.46
C GLU A 9 2.05 -8.70 23.16
N LEU A 10 2.76 -9.83 23.24
CA LEU A 10 3.28 -10.53 22.05
C LEU A 10 2.17 -10.99 21.11
N ARG A 11 1.14 -11.66 21.64
CA ARG A 11 -0.03 -12.07 20.84
C ARG A 11 -0.75 -10.88 20.21
N MET A 12 -0.92 -9.79 20.96
CA MET A 12 -1.53 -8.57 20.45
C MET A 12 -0.69 -7.96 19.31
N LEU A 13 0.64 -7.92 19.42
CA LEU A 13 1.51 -7.40 18.36
C LEU A 13 1.50 -8.29 17.11
N GLU A 14 1.38 -9.61 17.26
CA GLU A 14 1.19 -10.54 16.14
C GLU A 14 -0.12 -10.26 15.39
N GLU A 15 -1.21 -10.04 16.12
CA GLU A 15 -2.49 -9.68 15.52
C GLU A 15 -2.40 -8.35 14.76
N ILE A 16 -1.81 -7.32 15.37
CA ILE A 16 -1.57 -6.01 14.75
C ILE A 16 -0.68 -6.15 13.51
N ARG A 17 0.31 -7.05 13.52
CA ARG A 17 1.13 -7.35 12.35
C ARG A 17 0.31 -7.97 11.22
N GLY A 18 -0.59 -8.90 11.56
CA GLY A 18 -1.51 -9.55 10.61
C GLY A 18 -2.52 -8.60 9.95
N MET A 19 -2.75 -7.41 10.52
CA MET A 19 -3.71 -6.44 10.00
C MET A 19 -3.20 -5.61 8.80
N ALA A 20 -1.91 -5.69 8.46
CA ALA A 20 -1.33 -4.90 7.37
C ALA A 20 -2.08 -5.10 6.04
N THR A 21 -2.36 -6.35 5.66
CA THR A 21 -3.08 -6.67 4.42
C THR A 21 -4.50 -6.11 4.39
N LEU A 22 -5.20 -6.11 5.54
CA LEU A 22 -6.54 -5.56 5.62
C LEU A 22 -6.52 -4.04 5.41
N ILE A 23 -5.60 -3.33 6.08
CA ILE A 23 -5.53 -1.88 5.98
C ILE A 23 -5.10 -1.44 4.58
N ASP A 24 -4.14 -2.16 3.97
CA ASP A 24 -3.77 -1.97 2.56
C ASP A 24 -5.00 -2.11 1.65
N ASN A 25 -5.83 -3.13 1.86
CA ASN A 25 -7.05 -3.32 1.07
C ASN A 25 -8.02 -2.14 1.23
N LEU A 26 -8.18 -1.60 2.45
CA LEU A 26 -9.02 -0.43 2.70
C LEU A 26 -8.50 0.80 1.96
N GLN A 27 -7.19 1.05 2.00
CA GLN A 27 -6.56 2.14 1.26
C GLN A 27 -6.78 1.96 -0.25
N GLN A 28 -6.55 0.76 -0.77
CA GLN A 28 -6.74 0.45 -2.19
C GLN A 28 -8.19 0.68 -2.65
N ARG A 29 -9.18 0.30 -1.84
CA ARG A 29 -10.60 0.43 -2.19
C ARG A 29 -11.14 1.86 -2.05
N ALA A 30 -10.45 2.76 -1.35
CA ALA A 30 -10.89 4.14 -1.14
C ALA A 30 -10.08 5.18 -1.95
N TYR A 31 -8.87 4.84 -2.39
CA TYR A 31 -7.97 5.80 -3.02
C TYR A 31 -8.45 6.30 -4.38
N GLY A 32 -8.50 7.62 -4.56
CA GLY A 32 -8.84 8.27 -5.84
C GLY A 32 -10.31 8.10 -6.25
N ILE A 33 -11.14 7.62 -5.34
CA ILE A 33 -12.58 7.48 -5.53
C ILE A 33 -13.27 8.70 -4.92
N GLU A 34 -14.01 9.42 -5.75
CA GLU A 34 -14.81 10.57 -5.32
C GLU A 34 -15.82 10.14 -4.24
N GLY A 35 -15.81 10.83 -3.11
CA GLY A 35 -16.66 10.51 -1.96
C GLY A 35 -16.12 9.42 -1.02
N LEU A 36 -14.90 8.91 -1.26
CA LEU A 36 -14.17 8.01 -0.35
C LEU A 36 -12.86 8.60 0.19
N GLU A 37 -12.57 9.87 -0.05
CA GLU A 37 -11.32 10.53 0.34
C GLU A 37 -11.08 10.47 1.85
N ALA A 38 -12.16 10.67 2.63
CA ALA A 38 -12.10 10.58 4.08
C ALA A 38 -11.79 9.14 4.55
N GLN A 39 -12.32 8.13 3.87
CA GLN A 39 -12.05 6.72 4.20
C GLN A 39 -10.62 6.32 3.82
N TYR A 40 -10.10 6.86 2.72
CA TYR A 40 -8.69 6.71 2.36
C TYR A 40 -7.78 7.33 3.42
N ALA A 41 -8.05 8.58 3.83
CA ALA A 41 -7.30 9.25 4.88
C ALA A 41 -7.36 8.49 6.21
N ASP A 42 -8.55 8.00 6.60
CA ASP A 42 -8.74 7.16 7.80
C ASP A 42 -7.91 5.87 7.73
N ALA A 43 -7.85 5.20 6.57
CA ALA A 43 -7.11 3.97 6.38
C ALA A 43 -5.58 4.19 6.38
N VAL A 44 -5.11 5.30 5.81
CA VAL A 44 -3.70 5.73 5.89
C VAL A 44 -3.31 6.01 7.35
N ALA A 45 -4.12 6.79 8.07
CA ALA A 45 -3.88 7.09 9.48
C ALA A 45 -3.83 5.82 10.34
N LEU A 46 -4.67 4.82 10.03
CA LEU A 46 -4.69 3.55 10.74
C LEU A 46 -3.41 2.73 10.52
N GLU A 47 -2.85 2.71 9.31
CA GLU A 47 -1.58 2.03 9.00
C GLU A 47 -0.41 2.67 9.76
N LEU A 48 -0.38 3.99 9.83
CA LEU A 48 0.67 4.72 10.55
C LEU A 48 0.61 4.46 12.06
N GLN A 49 -0.60 4.41 12.61
CA GLN A 49 -0.80 4.11 14.01
C GLN A 49 -0.41 2.66 14.32
N ARG A 50 -0.65 1.74 13.39
CA ARG A 50 -0.21 0.34 13.46
C ARG A 50 1.32 0.25 13.51
N GLN A 51 2.01 1.00 12.63
CA GLN A 51 3.47 1.07 12.62
C GLN A 51 4.03 1.68 13.91
N ALA A 52 3.44 2.77 14.42
CA ALA A 52 3.82 3.35 15.70
C ALA A 52 3.70 2.33 16.84
N ARG A 53 2.60 1.55 16.85
CA ARG A 53 2.40 0.49 17.84
C ARG A 53 3.45 -0.61 17.75
N LEU A 54 3.78 -1.07 16.54
CA LEU A 54 4.82 -2.07 16.31
C LEU A 54 6.23 -1.57 16.67
N ASN A 55 6.47 -0.27 16.60
CA ASN A 55 7.71 0.38 17.02
C ASN A 55 7.77 0.66 18.54
N GLY A 56 6.79 0.18 19.31
CA GLY A 56 6.79 0.24 20.77
C GLY A 56 5.95 1.37 21.38
N ASP A 57 5.23 2.17 20.58
CA ASP A 57 4.30 3.15 21.14
C ASP A 57 3.01 2.47 21.62
N VAL A 58 2.96 2.17 22.92
CA VAL A 58 1.81 1.53 23.57
C VAL A 58 0.53 2.37 23.50
N ARG A 59 0.65 3.70 23.36
CA ARG A 59 -0.50 4.61 23.27
C ARG A 59 -1.15 4.63 21.90
N ALA A 60 -0.49 4.05 20.89
CA ALA A 60 -1.03 3.99 19.53
C ALA A 60 -2.27 3.08 19.42
N GLY A 61 -2.55 2.23 20.41
CA GLY A 61 -3.79 1.45 20.50
C GLY A 61 -3.55 -0.06 20.63
N GLY A 62 -4.62 -0.79 20.91
CA GLY A 62 -4.62 -2.25 20.98
C GLY A 62 -5.26 -2.89 19.75
N ALA A 63 -5.02 -4.19 19.55
CA ALA A 63 -5.57 -4.96 18.42
C ALA A 63 -7.08 -4.78 18.22
N ASP A 64 -7.86 -4.72 19.31
CA ASP A 64 -9.32 -4.50 19.24
C ASP A 64 -9.72 -3.09 18.78
N ASP A 65 -8.90 -2.06 19.02
CA ASP A 65 -9.15 -0.72 18.48
C ASP A 65 -8.91 -0.71 16.97
N PHE A 66 -7.77 -1.27 16.55
CA PHE A 66 -7.45 -1.43 15.13
C PHE A 66 -8.56 -2.18 14.40
N ARG A 67 -9.01 -3.34 14.92
CA ARG A 67 -10.11 -4.11 14.32
C ARG A 67 -11.38 -3.27 14.19
N ARG A 68 -11.82 -2.61 15.26
CA ARG A 68 -13.04 -1.79 15.24
C ARG A 68 -12.97 -0.64 14.24
N ARG A 69 -11.80 -0.02 14.06
CA ARG A 69 -11.59 1.07 13.10
C ARG A 69 -11.53 0.57 11.67
N SER A 70 -10.81 -0.51 11.41
CA SER A 70 -10.82 -1.19 10.10
C SER A 70 -12.24 -1.56 9.68
N ASP A 71 -13.03 -2.16 10.58
CA ASP A 71 -14.42 -2.55 10.30
C ASP A 71 -15.33 -1.35 10.04
N ARG A 72 -15.08 -0.21 10.70
CA ARG A 72 -15.83 1.02 10.46
C ARG A 72 -15.52 1.59 9.08
N ILE A 73 -14.25 1.65 8.70
CA ILE A 73 -13.81 2.12 7.39
C ILE A 73 -14.38 1.19 6.31
N MET A 74 -14.23 -0.13 6.48
CA MET A 74 -14.74 -1.13 5.55
C MET A 74 -16.24 -0.98 5.30
N ARG A 75 -17.03 -0.83 6.36
CA ARG A 75 -18.49 -0.64 6.23
C ARG A 75 -18.87 0.63 5.49
N ARG A 76 -18.09 1.71 5.62
CA ARG A 76 -18.32 2.97 4.89
C ARG A 76 -17.99 2.79 3.41
N ILE A 77 -16.87 2.13 3.12
CA ILE A 77 -16.46 1.76 1.76
C ILE A 77 -17.51 0.85 1.10
N ASP A 78 -17.93 -0.22 1.77
CA ASP A 78 -18.94 -1.17 1.27
C ASP A 78 -20.31 -0.50 1.06
N ARG A 79 -20.68 0.45 1.93
CA ARG A 79 -21.88 1.25 1.73
C ARG A 79 -21.77 2.10 0.47
N HIS A 80 -20.65 2.82 0.29
CA HIS A 80 -20.43 3.63 -0.89
C HIS A 80 -20.54 2.80 -2.17
N TYR A 81 -19.90 1.63 -2.25
CA TYR A 81 -20.00 0.76 -3.43
C TYR A 81 -21.40 0.16 -3.64
N ARG A 82 -22.21 0.02 -2.59
CA ARG A 82 -23.61 -0.41 -2.71
C ARG A 82 -24.49 0.72 -3.27
N ASP A 83 -24.25 1.93 -2.81
CA ASP A 83 -25.04 3.11 -3.15
C ASP A 83 -24.64 3.68 -4.54
N TYR A 84 -23.38 3.47 -4.93
CA TYR A 84 -22.76 3.89 -6.19
C TYR A 84 -22.07 2.71 -6.90
N PRO A 85 -22.83 1.75 -7.46
CA PRO A 85 -22.28 0.54 -8.06
C PRO A 85 -21.38 0.80 -9.29
N GLU A 86 -21.56 1.94 -9.98
CA GLU A 86 -20.70 2.41 -11.06
C GLU A 86 -19.27 2.71 -10.58
N THR A 87 -19.09 3.02 -9.30
CA THR A 87 -17.76 3.23 -8.69
C THR A 87 -16.92 1.96 -8.67
N SER A 88 -17.55 0.78 -8.50
CA SER A 88 -16.86 -0.52 -8.59
C SER A 88 -16.31 -0.80 -9.99
N ALA A 89 -16.94 -0.25 -11.03
CA ALA A 89 -16.49 -0.36 -12.41
C ALA A 89 -15.35 0.63 -12.77
N ARG A 90 -14.99 1.54 -11.86
CA ARG A 90 -14.04 2.65 -12.11
C ARG A 90 -12.62 2.43 -11.59
N LEU A 91 -12.34 1.39 -10.79
CA LEU A 91 -10.94 1.11 -10.46
C LEU A 91 -10.21 0.65 -11.72
N PRO A 92 -9.17 1.39 -12.16
CA PRO A 92 -8.45 1.01 -13.35
C PRO A 92 -7.78 -0.35 -13.12
N ARG A 93 -7.76 -1.15 -14.16
CA ARG A 93 -7.07 -2.43 -14.15
C ARG A 93 -5.63 -2.24 -14.55
N GLY A 94 -4.77 -3.18 -14.14
CA GLY A 94 -3.35 -3.14 -14.47
C GLY A 94 -3.05 -2.94 -15.97
N GLY A 95 -3.88 -3.51 -16.85
CA GLY A 95 -3.78 -3.34 -18.29
C GLY A 95 -4.05 -1.92 -18.79
N ASP A 96 -4.75 -1.09 -18.02
CA ASP A 96 -5.02 0.32 -18.37
C ASP A 96 -3.73 1.17 -18.34
N ALA A 97 -2.69 0.69 -17.67
CA ALA A 97 -1.35 1.30 -17.69
C ALA A 97 -0.63 1.07 -19.01
N GLN A 98 -1.06 0.09 -19.83
CA GLN A 98 -0.47 -0.27 -21.11
C GLN A 98 1.03 -0.58 -21.03
N VAL A 99 1.51 -1.05 -19.88
CA VAL A 99 2.90 -1.47 -19.71
C VAL A 99 3.10 -2.83 -20.38
N PRO A 100 4.04 -2.97 -21.31
CA PRO A 100 4.36 -4.25 -21.93
C PRO A 100 4.77 -5.31 -20.91
N SER A 101 4.39 -6.57 -21.15
CA SER A 101 4.65 -7.67 -20.21
C SER A 101 6.15 -7.97 -20.01
N ASP A 102 6.97 -7.72 -21.03
CA ASP A 102 8.43 -7.83 -20.99
C ASP A 102 9.06 -6.75 -20.10
N VAL A 103 8.51 -5.53 -20.11
CA VAL A 103 8.91 -4.45 -19.20
C VAL A 103 8.59 -4.81 -17.75
N LEU A 104 7.39 -5.31 -17.48
CA LEU A 104 6.99 -5.75 -16.13
C LEU A 104 7.85 -6.91 -15.63
N LYS A 105 8.16 -7.89 -16.49
CA LYS A 105 9.04 -9.02 -16.16
C LYS A 105 10.47 -8.55 -15.88
N THR A 106 11.00 -7.65 -16.71
CA THR A 106 12.34 -7.08 -16.54
C THR A 106 12.43 -6.29 -15.23
N ALA A 107 11.42 -5.45 -14.94
CA ALA A 107 11.36 -4.71 -13.67
C ALA A 107 11.31 -5.66 -12.47
N MET A 108 10.55 -6.76 -12.54
CA MET A 108 10.50 -7.76 -11.48
C MET A 108 11.87 -8.44 -11.27
N ASN A 109 12.55 -8.83 -12.35
CA ASN A 109 13.87 -9.46 -12.29
C ASN A 109 14.94 -8.50 -11.74
N MET A 110 14.87 -7.21 -12.11
CA MET A 110 15.74 -6.16 -11.57
C MET A 110 15.48 -5.95 -10.08
N LEU A 111 14.21 -5.84 -9.68
CA LEU A 111 13.80 -5.62 -8.30
C LEU A 111 14.29 -6.74 -7.38
N PHE A 112 14.20 -8.00 -7.81
CA PHE A 112 14.65 -9.17 -7.02
C PHE A 112 16.07 -9.65 -7.34
N LYS A 113 16.82 -8.90 -8.16
CA LYS A 113 18.23 -9.19 -8.53
C LYS A 113 18.44 -10.60 -9.11
N VAL A 114 17.45 -11.13 -9.84
CA VAL A 114 17.47 -12.51 -10.35
C VAL A 114 18.37 -12.67 -11.58
N GLU A 115 18.53 -11.63 -12.42
CA GLU A 115 19.26 -11.74 -13.70
C GLU A 115 20.18 -10.55 -14.08
N THR A 116 20.26 -9.46 -13.32
CA THR A 116 20.91 -8.22 -13.80
C THR A 116 21.93 -7.60 -12.82
N ILE A 117 23.13 -7.29 -13.33
CA ILE A 117 24.20 -6.47 -12.70
C ILE A 117 23.87 -4.97 -12.83
N VAL A 118 22.60 -4.59 -12.68
CA VAL A 118 22.16 -3.19 -12.81
C VAL A 118 21.87 -2.65 -11.42
N SER A 119 22.56 -1.58 -11.06
CA SER A 119 22.30 -0.86 -9.81
C SER A 119 20.89 -0.28 -9.85
N LEU A 120 20.01 -0.77 -8.97
CA LEU A 120 18.72 -0.13 -8.73
C LEU A 120 18.95 1.32 -8.26
N PRO A 121 18.07 2.27 -8.63
CA PRO A 121 18.16 3.63 -8.12
C PRO A 121 17.93 3.61 -6.59
N ALA A 122 19.02 3.82 -5.84
CA ALA A 122 19.09 3.79 -4.36
C ALA A 122 18.72 2.44 -3.72
N ASP A 123 19.17 2.24 -2.48
CA ASP A 123 18.80 1.08 -1.66
C ASP A 123 17.28 1.09 -1.40
N VAL A 124 16.53 0.40 -2.26
CA VAL A 124 15.13 0.07 -2.01
C VAL A 124 15.09 -0.77 -0.74
N SER A 125 14.42 -0.29 0.30
CA SER A 125 14.29 -1.07 1.54
C SER A 125 13.55 -2.39 1.25
N GLU A 126 13.83 -3.46 1.99
CA GLU A 126 13.14 -4.75 1.79
C GLU A 126 11.61 -4.62 1.83
N GLY A 127 11.10 -3.71 2.68
CA GLY A 127 9.68 -3.40 2.75
C GLY A 127 9.14 -2.73 1.47
N ASP A 128 9.87 -1.77 0.92
CA ASP A 128 9.49 -1.10 -0.34
C ASP A 128 9.58 -2.09 -1.51
N GLN A 129 10.57 -2.99 -1.49
CA GLN A 129 10.77 -4.01 -2.51
C GLN A 129 9.57 -4.97 -2.62
N LEU A 130 9.05 -5.43 -1.48
CA LEU A 130 7.85 -6.29 -1.46
C LEU A 130 6.59 -5.56 -1.95
N GLN A 131 6.43 -4.28 -1.58
CA GLN A 131 5.30 -3.47 -2.03
C GLN A 131 5.35 -3.20 -3.54
N ILE A 132 6.50 -2.79 -4.07
CA ILE A 132 6.70 -2.58 -5.51
C ILE A 132 6.48 -3.90 -6.26
N GLY A 133 7.00 -5.03 -5.75
CA GLY A 133 6.80 -6.35 -6.35
C GLY A 133 5.33 -6.76 -6.43
N LYS A 134 4.55 -6.48 -5.38
CA LYS A 134 3.09 -6.69 -5.40
C LYS A 134 2.42 -5.83 -6.48
N ILE A 135 2.77 -4.55 -6.58
CA ILE A 135 2.20 -3.64 -7.58
C ILE A 135 2.50 -4.13 -9.01
N LEU A 136 3.75 -4.54 -9.28
CA LEU A 136 4.13 -5.10 -10.58
C LEU A 136 3.35 -6.38 -10.91
N LEU A 137 3.10 -7.23 -9.90
CA LEU A 137 2.29 -8.43 -10.07
C LEU A 137 0.81 -8.11 -10.38
N ASP A 138 0.25 -7.13 -9.68
CA ASP A 138 -1.13 -6.68 -9.86
C ASP A 138 -1.31 -6.06 -11.27
N LEU A 139 -0.33 -5.28 -11.73
CA LEU A 139 -0.24 -4.76 -13.10
C LEU A 139 -0.23 -5.91 -14.12
N ALA A 140 0.68 -6.88 -13.95
CA ALA A 140 0.84 -8.01 -14.88
C ALA A 140 -0.38 -8.92 -14.96
N LYS A 141 -1.10 -9.09 -13.84
CA LYS A 141 -2.31 -9.93 -13.76
C LYS A 141 -3.58 -9.17 -14.16
N ASN A 142 -3.47 -7.93 -14.61
CA ASN A 142 -4.61 -7.07 -14.96
C ASN A 142 -5.63 -6.98 -13.80
N LEU A 143 -5.13 -6.97 -12.57
CA LEU A 143 -5.95 -6.82 -11.37
C LEU A 143 -6.31 -5.34 -11.18
N PRO A 144 -7.37 -5.04 -10.40
CA PRO A 144 -7.64 -3.67 -10.00
C PRO A 144 -6.43 -3.05 -9.28
N VAL A 145 -5.97 -1.89 -9.77
CA VAL A 145 -4.85 -1.14 -9.20
C VAL A 145 -5.29 0.29 -8.92
N ARG A 146 -4.51 1.01 -8.11
CA ARG A 146 -4.75 2.43 -7.81
C ARG A 146 -4.53 3.28 -9.07
N PRO A 147 -5.31 4.36 -9.30
CA PRO A 147 -5.03 5.30 -10.39
C PRO A 147 -3.60 5.85 -10.39
N ALA A 148 -3.02 6.17 -9.22
CA ALA A 148 -1.64 6.62 -9.14
C ALA A 148 -0.60 5.57 -9.56
N VAL A 149 -0.93 4.28 -9.46
CA VAL A 149 -0.09 3.21 -10.03
C VAL A 149 -0.12 3.27 -11.55
N ILE A 150 -1.29 3.56 -12.15
CA ILE A 150 -1.42 3.77 -13.59
C ILE A 150 -0.61 5.00 -14.02
N ASP A 151 -0.72 6.10 -13.29
CA ASP A 151 0.01 7.34 -13.61
C ASP A 151 1.53 7.15 -13.47
N ALA A 152 1.99 6.52 -12.39
CA ALA A 152 3.40 6.17 -12.21
C ALA A 152 3.91 5.22 -13.29
N ALA A 153 3.11 4.20 -13.64
CA ALA A 153 3.45 3.25 -14.70
C ALA A 153 3.50 3.91 -16.09
N ARG A 154 2.62 4.88 -16.37
CA ARG A 154 2.65 5.68 -17.61
C ARG A 154 3.83 6.66 -17.62
N ALA A 155 4.13 7.30 -16.50
CA ALA A 155 5.28 8.21 -16.35
C ALA A 155 6.61 7.49 -16.60
N ALA A 156 6.68 6.19 -16.30
CA ALA A 156 7.83 5.35 -16.59
C ALA A 156 8.10 5.12 -18.08
N GLN A 157 7.13 5.42 -18.97
CA GLN A 157 7.30 5.33 -20.43
C GLN A 157 7.85 3.98 -20.91
N ASN A 158 7.37 2.88 -20.34
CA ASN A 158 7.81 1.51 -20.65
C ASN A 158 9.30 1.23 -20.38
N ASP A 159 9.96 2.03 -19.55
CA ASP A 159 11.32 1.77 -19.07
C ASP A 159 11.27 1.02 -17.73
N PRO A 160 11.85 -0.20 -17.61
CA PRO A 160 11.81 -0.99 -16.37
C PRO A 160 12.46 -0.31 -15.16
N GLN A 161 13.54 0.44 -15.37
CA GLN A 161 14.26 1.10 -14.29
C GLN A 161 13.49 2.33 -13.80
N LYS A 162 12.96 3.13 -14.73
CA LYS A 162 12.06 4.24 -14.38
C LYS A 162 10.79 3.74 -13.71
N LEU A 163 10.25 2.60 -14.14
CA LEU A 163 9.07 2.00 -13.52
C LEU A 163 9.31 1.68 -12.04
N ILE A 164 10.44 1.07 -11.72
CA ILE A 164 10.80 0.84 -10.31
C ILE A 164 10.96 2.17 -9.57
N GLY A 165 11.61 3.16 -10.18
CA GLY A 165 11.81 4.49 -9.58
C GLY A 165 10.50 5.24 -9.29
N GLU A 166 9.57 5.27 -10.24
CA GLU A 166 8.26 5.92 -10.09
C GLU A 166 7.40 5.20 -9.05
N LEU A 167 7.41 3.87 -9.04
CA LEU A 167 6.70 3.09 -8.03
C LEU A 167 7.33 3.24 -6.64
N GLN A 168 8.66 3.34 -6.55
CA GLN A 168 9.37 3.64 -5.32
C GLN A 168 9.03 5.05 -4.82
N ALA A 169 9.01 6.04 -5.69
CA ALA A 169 8.61 7.41 -5.35
C ALA A 169 7.15 7.46 -4.88
N LEU A 170 6.25 6.69 -5.50
CA LEU A 170 4.86 6.55 -5.07
C LEU A 170 4.77 5.95 -3.65
N VAL A 171 5.47 4.84 -3.40
CA VAL A 171 5.54 4.18 -2.08
C VAL A 171 6.11 5.11 -1.01
N GLN A 172 7.17 5.87 -1.34
CA GLN A 172 7.80 6.84 -0.44
C GLN A 172 6.93 8.08 -0.21
N ARG A 173 6.20 8.54 -1.22
CA ARG A 173 5.28 9.68 -1.10
C ARG A 173 4.10 9.32 -0.22
N ASP A 174 3.54 8.13 -0.37
CA ASP A 174 2.49 7.63 0.52
C ASP A 174 2.97 7.58 1.98
N ARG A 175 4.26 7.28 2.19
CA ARG A 175 4.91 7.39 3.51
C ARG A 175 5.13 8.85 3.97
N SER A 176 5.40 9.77 3.04
CA SER A 176 5.78 11.18 3.32
C SER A 176 4.60 12.15 3.47
N VAL A 177 3.44 11.91 2.85
CA VAL A 177 2.21 12.72 3.03
C VAL A 177 1.81 12.81 4.52
N TRP A 178 2.33 11.91 5.36
CA TRP A 178 2.17 11.93 6.80
C TRP A 178 3.04 12.97 7.55
N THR A 179 4.22 13.36 7.05
CA THR A 179 5.14 14.22 7.83
C THR A 179 4.74 15.70 7.81
N LEU A 180 4.00 16.15 6.78
CA LEU A 180 3.57 17.55 6.62
C LEU A 180 2.20 17.87 7.24
N GLY A 181 1.45 16.86 7.71
CA GLY A 181 0.15 17.05 8.40
C GLY A 181 0.26 17.36 9.90
N ARG A 182 1.48 17.59 10.41
CA ARG A 182 1.75 18.05 11.78
C ARG A 182 2.25 19.50 11.76
N ASN A 183 1.34 20.45 11.63
CA ASN A 183 1.51 21.82 12.14
C ASN A 183 0.14 22.34 12.56
#